data_AF-A0A484HER7-F1
#
_entry.id   AF-A0A484HER7-F1
#
_cell.length_a   1.000
_cell.length_b   1.000
_cell.length_c   1.000
_cell.angle_alpha   90.00
_cell.angle_beta   90.00
_cell.angle_gamma   90.00
#
_symmetry.space_group_name_H-M   'P 1'
#
loop_
_entity.id
_entity.type
_entity.pdbx_description
1 polymer ?
#
loop_
_entity_poly.entity_id
_entity_poly.type
_entity_poly.pdbx_seq_one_letter_code
_entity_poly.pdbx_strand_id
1 'polypeptide(L)'
;MSNKQAHLDMIQAVVNRLAHCSFLLKGWSVILASALFALGARGHNPVFAALAGFPALAFWGLDGYFLRQERLFRKLYDHVRLLNEADVDFSMDVSGLQSQVDPWLRVAFSKTLSAFHGVVAASILIVWIFIFTRG
;
A
#
# COMPACT_ATOMS: atom_id res chain seq x y z
N MET A 1 -6.40 -20.51 26.18
CA MET A 1 -6.13 -19.23 25.50
C MET A 1 -7.04 -18.20 26.14
N SER A 2 -6.51 -17.06 26.58
CA SER A 2 -7.34 -16.00 27.16
C SER A 2 -8.09 -15.25 26.05
N ASN A 3 -9.22 -14.62 26.38
CA ASN A 3 -9.97 -13.76 25.45
C ASN A 3 -9.06 -12.66 24.90
N LYS A 4 -8.24 -12.05 25.75
CA LYS A 4 -7.25 -11.05 25.33
C LYS A 4 -6.29 -11.60 24.28
N GLN A 5 -5.71 -12.78 24.52
CA GLN A 5 -4.80 -13.41 23.56
C GLN A 5 -5.50 -13.67 22.23
N ALA A 6 -6.72 -14.22 22.26
CA ALA A 6 -7.50 -14.49 21.06
C ALA A 6 -7.83 -13.21 20.26
N HIS A 7 -8.16 -12.10 20.95
CA HIS A 7 -8.46 -10.83 20.30
C HIS A 7 -7.21 -10.21 19.66
N LEU A 8 -6.08 -10.24 20.36
CA LEU A 8 -4.79 -9.77 19.83
C LEU A 8 -4.36 -10.57 18.58
N ASP A 9 -4.54 -11.89 18.59
CA ASP A 9 -4.25 -12.74 17.42
C ASP A 9 -5.18 -12.42 16.24
N MET A 10 -6.45 -12.15 16.50
CA MET A 10 -7.40 -11.72 15.46
C MET A 10 -6.96 -10.39 14.83
N ILE A 11 -6.54 -9.42 15.64
CA ILE A 11 -6.03 -8.13 15.15
C ILE A 11 -4.74 -8.32 14.35
N GLN A 12 -3.81 -9.14 14.85
CA GLN A 12 -2.54 -9.43 14.17
C GLN A 12 -2.77 -10.11 12.82
N ALA A 13 -3.76 -11.00 12.71
CA ALA A 13 -4.14 -11.62 11.44
C ALA A 13 -4.60 -10.57 10.40
N VAL A 14 -5.36 -9.55 10.84
CA VAL A 14 -5.76 -8.43 9.97
C VAL A 14 -4.55 -7.60 9.55
N VAL A 15 -3.64 -7.27 10.48
CA VAL A 15 -2.37 -6.57 10.19
C VAL A 15 -1.56 -7.32 9.14
N ASN A 16 -1.40 -8.64 9.28
CA ASN A 16 -0.67 -9.47 8.33
C ASN A 16 -1.32 -9.47 6.94
N ARG A 17 -2.66 -9.55 6.87
CA ARG A 17 -3.40 -9.48 5.60
C ARG A 17 -3.19 -8.13 4.90
N LEU A 18 -3.23 -7.03 5.64
CA LEU A 18 -3.02 -5.68 5.09
C LEU A 18 -1.60 -5.49 4.57
N ALA A 19 -0.59 -5.94 5.33
CA ALA A 19 0.80 -5.95 4.90
C ALA A 19 1.01 -6.81 3.63
N HIS A 20 0.34 -7.96 3.54
CA HIS A 20 0.38 -8.81 2.36
C HIS A 20 -0.26 -8.14 1.13
N CYS A 21 -1.44 -7.53 1.27
CA CYS A 21 -2.06 -6.75 0.19
C CYS A 21 -1.14 -5.61 -0.30
N SER A 22 -0.53 -4.87 0.63
CA SER A 22 0.46 -3.82 0.33
C SER A 22 1.66 -4.37 -0.44
N PHE A 23 2.19 -5.53 -0.06
CA PHE A 23 3.29 -6.17 -0.76
C PHE A 23 2.90 -6.63 -2.18
N LEU A 24 1.71 -7.23 -2.33
CA LEU A 24 1.21 -7.66 -3.65
C LEU A 24 1.06 -6.48 -4.62
N LEU A 25 0.54 -5.33 -4.16
CA LEU A 25 0.43 -4.13 -5.01
C LEU A 25 1.80 -3.67 -5.53
N LYS A 26 2.84 -3.71 -4.69
CA LYS A 26 4.20 -3.38 -5.11
C LYS A 26 4.70 -4.33 -6.19
N GLY A 27 4.46 -5.64 -6.03
CA GLY A 27 4.78 -6.65 -7.03
C GLY A 27 4.06 -6.42 -8.37
N TRP A 28 2.75 -6.21 -8.33
CA TRP A 28 1.93 -5.94 -9.52
C TRP A 28 2.32 -4.64 -10.22
N SER A 29 2.72 -3.61 -9.47
CA SER A 29 3.22 -2.36 -10.02
C SER A 29 4.43 -2.57 -10.92
N VAL A 30 5.43 -3.34 -10.45
CA VAL A 30 6.62 -3.66 -11.25
C VAL A 30 6.26 -4.52 -12.47
N ILE A 31 5.44 -5.56 -12.28
CA ILE A 31 5.06 -6.48 -13.38
C ILE A 31 4.33 -5.73 -14.50
N LEU A 32 3.31 -4.92 -14.18
CA LEU A 32 2.54 -4.18 -15.18
C LEU A 32 3.37 -3.10 -15.86
N ALA A 33 4.22 -2.38 -15.10
CA ALA A 33 5.14 -1.41 -15.68
C ALA A 33 6.09 -2.08 -16.69
N SER A 34 6.73 -3.20 -16.32
CA SER A 34 7.62 -3.95 -17.20
C SER A 34 6.91 -4.47 -18.46
N ALA A 35 5.69 -5.00 -18.32
CA ALA A 35 4.91 -5.49 -19.46
C ALA A 35 4.57 -4.37 -20.46
N LEU A 36 4.17 -3.20 -19.96
CA LEU A 36 3.84 -2.03 -20.79
C LEU A 36 5.09 -1.41 -21.43
N PHE A 37 6.24 -1.41 -20.75
CA PHE A 37 7.51 -1.02 -21.35
C PHE A 37 7.90 -1.92 -22.51
N ALA A 38 7.78 -3.25 -22.33
CA ALA A 38 8.06 -4.20 -23.41
C ALA A 38 7.15 -3.99 -24.62
N LEU A 39 5.87 -3.66 -24.40
CA LEU A 39 4.93 -3.35 -25.48
C LEU A 39 5.24 -2.03 -26.18
N GLY A 40 5.56 -0.98 -25.43
CA GLY A 40 5.97 0.32 -25.96
C GLY A 40 7.24 0.25 -26.81
N ALA A 41 8.22 -0.55 -26.37
CA ALA A 41 9.46 -0.77 -27.10
C ALA A 41 9.27 -1.49 -28.45
N ARG A 42 8.34 -2.45 -28.54
CA ARG A 42 8.10 -3.20 -29.79
C ARG A 42 7.49 -2.35 -30.91
N GLY A 43 6.70 -1.34 -30.55
CA GLY A 43 5.97 -0.50 -31.52
C GLY A 43 6.45 0.95 -31.62
N HIS A 44 7.53 1.33 -30.92
CA HIS A 44 7.95 2.73 -30.71
C HIS A 44 6.79 3.68 -30.33
N ASN A 45 5.79 3.15 -29.63
CA ASN A 45 4.59 3.91 -29.31
C ASN A 45 4.67 4.41 -27.85
N PRO A 46 4.95 5.71 -27.62
CA PRO A 46 5.11 6.26 -26.28
C PRO A 46 3.83 6.20 -25.46
N VAL A 47 2.66 5.99 -26.08
CA VAL A 47 1.38 5.85 -25.37
C VAL A 47 1.41 4.67 -24.41
N PHE A 48 2.04 3.54 -24.77
CA PHE A 48 2.10 2.38 -23.87
C PHE A 48 2.99 2.63 -22.64
N ALA A 49 4.07 3.39 -22.80
CA ALA A 49 4.90 3.80 -21.67
C ALA A 49 4.15 4.79 -20.76
N ALA A 50 3.41 5.76 -21.32
CA ALA A 50 2.56 6.67 -20.54
C ALA A 50 1.42 5.92 -19.82
N LEU A 51 0.84 4.90 -20.46
CA LEU A 51 -0.23 4.07 -19.91
C LEU A 51 0.21 3.35 -18.62
N ALA A 52 1.51 3.06 -18.44
CA ALA A 52 2.03 2.48 -17.20
C ALA A 52 1.88 3.40 -15.98
N GLY A 53 1.76 4.71 -16.20
CA GLY A 53 1.51 5.67 -15.13
C GLY A 53 0.16 5.48 -14.44
N PHE A 54 -0.88 5.06 -15.17
CA PHE A 54 -2.21 4.85 -14.62
C PHE A 54 -2.26 3.76 -13.52
N PRO A 55 -1.85 2.50 -13.77
CA PRO A 55 -1.82 1.48 -12.73
C PRO A 55 -0.81 1.81 -11.63
N ALA A 56 0.33 2.46 -11.96
CA ALA A 56 1.31 2.85 -10.95
C ALA A 56 0.74 3.83 -9.91
N LEU A 57 0.03 4.87 -10.36
CA LEU A 57 -0.63 5.84 -9.47
C LEU A 57 -1.77 5.19 -8.66
N ALA A 58 -2.58 4.34 -9.31
CA ALA A 58 -3.65 3.61 -8.63
C ALA A 58 -3.10 2.71 -7.51
N PHE A 59 -2.04 1.95 -7.80
CA PHE A 59 -1.39 1.09 -6.82
C PHE A 59 -0.71 1.87 -5.70
N TRP A 60 -0.11 3.02 -5.99
CA TRP A 60 0.44 3.90 -4.94
C TRP A 60 -0.67 4.36 -3.98
N GLY A 61 -1.80 4.81 -4.51
CA GLY A 61 -2.93 5.23 -3.69
C GLY A 61 -3.48 4.11 -2.80
N LEU A 62 -3.67 2.92 -3.38
CA LEU A 62 -4.14 1.74 -2.65
C LEU A 62 -3.13 1.24 -1.60
N ASP A 63 -1.85 1.31 -1.90
CA ASP A 63 -0.78 0.95 -0.96
C ASP A 63 -0.77 1.90 0.25
N GLY A 64 -0.96 3.19 0.00
CA GLY A 64 -1.19 4.18 1.06
C GLY A 64 -2.43 3.90 1.90
N TYR A 65 -3.51 3.42 1.28
CA TYR A 65 -4.72 3.00 1.99
C TYR A 65 -4.46 1.80 2.90
N PHE A 66 -3.86 0.74 2.39
CA PHE A 66 -3.56 -0.45 3.18
C PHE A 66 -2.60 -0.15 4.33
N LEU A 67 -1.56 0.66 4.10
CA LEU A 67 -0.64 1.08 5.15
C LEU A 67 -1.34 1.92 6.24
N ARG A 68 -2.30 2.77 5.86
CA ARG A 68 -3.08 3.54 6.86
C ARG A 68 -3.96 2.61 7.69
N GLN A 69 -4.64 1.66 7.06
CA GLN A 69 -5.45 0.67 7.79
C GLN A 69 -4.58 -0.18 8.72
N GLU A 70 -3.42 -0.61 8.26
CA GLU A 70 -2.47 -1.38 9.07
C GLU A 70 -2.07 -0.61 10.34
N ARG A 71 -1.80 0.70 10.22
CA ARG A 71 -1.51 1.58 11.37
C ARG A 71 -2.68 1.69 12.33
N LEU A 72 -3.93 1.76 11.83
CA LEU A 72 -5.13 1.78 12.67
C LEU A 72 -5.28 0.48 13.46
N PHE A 73 -5.11 -0.67 12.81
CA PHE A 73 -5.17 -1.96 13.50
C PHE A 73 -4.01 -2.16 14.49
N ARG A 74 -2.83 -1.59 14.23
CA ARG A 74 -1.76 -1.54 15.24
C ARG A 74 -2.14 -0.69 16.45
N LYS A 75 -2.85 0.43 16.26
CA LYS A 75 -3.40 1.22 17.38
C LYS A 75 -4.48 0.45 18.14
N LEU A 76 -5.31 -0.33 17.45
CA LEU A 76 -6.28 -1.20 18.12
C LEU A 76 -5.59 -2.29 18.93
N TYR A 77 -4.53 -2.90 18.39
CA TYR A 77 -3.69 -3.85 19.11
C TYR A 77 -3.09 -3.24 20.38
N ASP A 78 -2.52 -2.03 20.26
CA ASP A 78 -1.96 -1.28 21.39
C ASP A 78 -2.99 -0.94 22.46
N HIS A 79 -4.25 -0.73 22.07
CA HIS A 79 -5.35 -0.49 23.00
C HIS A 79 -5.75 -1.79 23.72
N VAL A 80 -6.01 -2.86 22.98
CA VAL A 80 -6.50 -4.15 23.52
C VAL A 80 -5.49 -4.79 24.46
N ARG A 81 -4.18 -4.68 24.19
CA ARG A 81 -3.16 -5.27 25.09
C ARG A 81 -3.18 -4.70 26.51
N LEU A 82 -3.70 -3.48 26.68
CA LEU A 82 -3.79 -2.78 27.97
C LEU A 82 -5.11 -3.04 28.71
N LEU A 83 -6.13 -3.63 28.07
CA LEU A 83 -7.41 -3.95 28.71
C LEU A 83 -7.27 -5.04 29.77
N ASN A 84 -8.16 -5.10 30.74
CA ASN A 84 -8.26 -6.28 31.61
C ASN A 84 -9.00 -7.39 30.88
N GLU A 85 -8.84 -8.63 31.33
CA GLU A 85 -9.46 -9.80 30.71
C GLU A 85 -11.00 -9.71 30.65
N ALA A 86 -11.62 -9.06 31.64
CA ALA A 86 -13.07 -8.86 31.71
C ALA A 86 -13.59 -7.79 30.73
N ASP A 87 -12.71 -6.90 30.23
CA ASP A 87 -13.07 -5.77 29.37
C ASP A 87 -12.90 -6.10 27.88
N VAL A 88 -12.45 -7.33 27.55
CA VAL A 88 -12.22 -7.76 26.16
C VAL A 88 -13.57 -8.06 25.49
N ASP A 89 -13.92 -7.23 24.50
CA ASP A 89 -15.20 -7.29 23.79
C ASP A 89 -15.11 -7.81 22.36
N PHE A 90 -13.90 -8.15 21.90
CA PHE A 90 -13.60 -8.60 20.52
C PHE A 90 -13.97 -7.60 19.41
N SER A 91 -14.19 -6.32 19.75
CA SER A 91 -14.49 -5.29 18.76
C SER A 91 -13.34 -5.11 17.76
N MET A 92 -13.71 -4.94 16.48
CA MET A 92 -12.80 -4.63 15.38
C MET A 92 -13.00 -3.21 14.84
N ASP A 93 -13.75 -2.39 15.57
CA ASP A 93 -13.98 -1.01 15.19
C ASP A 93 -12.74 -0.16 15.49
N VAL A 94 -12.28 0.56 14.46
CA VAL A 94 -11.14 1.49 14.53
C VAL A 94 -11.58 2.95 14.39
N SER A 95 -12.90 3.23 14.34
CA SER A 95 -13.47 4.56 14.16
C SER A 95 -12.95 5.57 15.19
N GLY A 96 -12.88 5.17 16.46
CA GLY A 96 -12.34 5.98 17.56
C GLY A 96 -10.83 6.21 17.54
N LEU A 97 -10.09 5.52 16.65
CA LEU A 97 -8.62 5.59 16.57
C LEU A 97 -8.14 6.43 15.37
N GLN A 98 -9.05 6.97 14.57
CA GLN A 98 -8.70 7.70 13.34
C GLN A 98 -7.81 8.92 13.57
N SER A 99 -7.98 9.61 14.71
CA SER A 99 -7.17 10.78 15.09
C SER A 99 -5.74 10.43 15.50
N GLN A 100 -5.44 9.15 15.78
CA GLN A 100 -4.13 8.68 16.21
C GLN A 100 -3.23 8.24 15.06
N VAL A 101 -3.74 8.28 13.83
CA VAL A 101 -3.02 7.87 12.62
C VAL A 101 -3.08 9.00 11.60
N ASP A 102 -1.98 9.21 10.90
CA ASP A 102 -1.91 10.21 9.84
C ASP A 102 -3.03 10.06 8.78
N PRO A 103 -3.49 11.16 8.17
CA PRO A 103 -4.40 11.12 7.04
C PRO A 103 -3.82 10.30 5.88
N TRP A 104 -4.70 9.70 5.07
CA TRP A 104 -4.31 8.82 3.96
C TRP A 104 -3.26 9.44 3.03
N LEU A 105 -3.44 10.70 2.64
CA LEU A 105 -2.48 11.41 1.78
C LEU A 105 -1.07 11.43 2.40
N ARG A 106 -0.94 11.76 3.69
CA ARG A 106 0.36 11.80 4.37
C ARG A 106 0.98 10.41 4.49
N VAL A 107 0.16 9.36 4.63
CA VAL A 107 0.63 7.97 4.61
C VAL A 107 1.10 7.55 3.22
N ALA A 108 0.33 7.89 2.17
CA ALA A 108 0.68 7.62 0.78
C ALA A 108 2.03 8.26 0.41
N PHE A 109 2.31 9.47 0.88
CA PHE A 109 3.59 10.16 0.67
C PHE A 109 4.65 9.91 1.75
N SER A 110 4.48 8.88 2.59
CA SER A 110 5.47 8.53 3.61
C SER A 110 6.79 8.07 2.98
N LYS A 111 7.91 8.18 3.73
CA LYS A 111 9.27 7.88 3.23
C LYS A 111 9.37 6.51 2.54
N THR A 112 8.71 5.48 3.08
CA THR A 112 8.77 4.11 2.52
C THR A 112 8.01 3.99 1.22
N LEU A 113 6.80 4.56 1.12
CA LEU A 113 5.99 4.48 -0.09
C LEU A 113 6.52 5.41 -1.19
N SER A 114 6.93 6.63 -0.83
CA SER A 114 7.55 7.57 -1.76
C SER A 114 8.87 7.04 -2.33
N ALA A 115 9.67 6.32 -1.54
CA ALA A 115 10.89 5.68 -2.05
C ALA A 115 10.58 4.62 -3.11
N PHE A 116 9.63 3.72 -2.84
CA PHE A 116 9.28 2.65 -3.77
C PHE A 116 8.55 3.18 -5.02
N HIS A 117 7.41 3.85 -4.83
CA HIS A 117 6.58 4.33 -5.94
C HIS A 117 7.24 5.48 -6.68
N GLY A 118 8.09 6.27 -6.03
CA GLY A 118 8.91 7.29 -6.69
C GLY A 118 9.91 6.68 -7.67
N VAL A 119 10.54 5.54 -7.34
CA VAL A 119 11.42 4.81 -8.27
C VAL A 119 10.61 4.25 -9.46
N VAL A 120 9.43 3.72 -9.22
CA VAL A 120 8.53 3.24 -10.30
C VAL A 120 8.09 4.40 -11.20
N ALA A 121 7.67 5.53 -10.63
CA ALA A 121 7.27 6.70 -11.40
C ALA A 121 8.45 7.26 -12.21
N ALA A 122 9.64 7.34 -11.62
CA ALA A 122 10.84 7.78 -12.31
C ALA A 122 11.23 6.86 -13.47
N SER A 123 11.12 5.53 -13.29
CA SER A 123 11.41 4.58 -14.37
C SER A 123 10.42 4.71 -15.53
N ILE A 124 9.13 4.91 -15.24
CA ILE A 124 8.11 5.19 -16.25
C ILE A 124 8.46 6.45 -17.04
N LEU A 125 8.82 7.54 -16.35
CA LEU A 125 9.21 8.80 -17.01
C LEU A 125 10.44 8.64 -17.90
N ILE A 126 11.49 7.96 -17.41
CA ILE A 126 12.72 7.73 -18.17
C ILE A 126 12.44 6.93 -19.44
N VAL A 127 11.69 5.83 -19.33
CA VAL A 127 11.34 4.98 -20.48
C VAL A 127 10.45 5.74 -21.47
N TRP A 128 9.49 6.51 -20.97
CA TRP A 128 8.63 7.33 -21.81
C TRP A 128 9.42 8.36 -22.61
N ILE A 129 10.33 9.12 -21.97
CA ILE A 129 11.20 10.10 -22.65
C ILE A 129 12.08 9.39 -23.69
N PHE A 130 12.66 8.25 -23.35
CA PHE A 130 13.52 7.49 -24.25
C PHE A 130 12.78 7.03 -25.51
N ILE A 131 11.57 6.48 -25.37
CA ILE A 131 10.76 6.04 -26.52
C ILE A 131 10.31 7.25 -27.33
N PHE A 132 9.87 8.34 -26.67
CA PHE A 132 9.40 9.55 -27.35
C PHE A 132 10.49 10.24 -28.17
N THR A 133 11.74 10.25 -27.68
CA THR A 133 12.87 10.92 -28.36
C THR A 133 13.52 10.09 -29.47
N ARG A 134 13.25 8.78 -29.52
CA ARG A 134 13.82 7.85 -30.51
C ARG A 134 12.79 7.28 -31.50
N GLY A 135 11.51 7.54 -31.28
CA GLY A 135 10.41 7.17 -32.18
C GLY A 135 10.14 8.21 -33.26
#